data_AF-A0A1R3K6Y7-F1
#
_entry.id   AF-A0A1R3K6Y7-F1
#
_cell.length_a   1.000
_cell.length_b   1.000
_cell.length_c   1.000
_cell.angle_alpha   90.00
_cell.angle_beta   90.00
_cell.angle_gamma   90.00
#
_symmetry.space_group_name_H-M   'P 1'
#
loop_
_entity.id
_entity.type
_entity.pdbx_description
1 polymer ?
#
loop_
_entity_poly.entity_id
_entity_poly.type
_entity_poly.pdbx_seq_one_letter_code
_entity_poly.pdbx_strand_id
1 'polypeptide(L)'
;MDSELDFARAEIIDLKAELEFERKARKKAESLNKRLGKELVEERRGREALEKVCEQLAREISLFKSEIDRMKKEFEEERKMLRMAEVLREERVQMKMAEAKILFEEKLSELEETKLQKNKEDKANLSGKFSSTAVTSSMAIQRKASPEAENPHIKRGIKGFVEFPRVVRAIGSKSRHWGSKLECQKAQLRILLKQKSPIRSNSLIMS
;
A
#
# COMPACT_ATOMS: atom_id res chain seq x y z
N MET A 1 -65.91 61.72 55.87
CA MET A 1 -64.60 61.36 56.46
C MET A 1 -64.44 59.85 56.56
N ASP A 2 -65.39 59.11 57.13
CA ASP A 2 -65.26 57.64 57.25
C ASP A 2 -65.12 56.90 55.90
N SER A 3 -65.81 57.35 54.86
CA SER A 3 -65.74 56.75 53.51
C SER A 3 -64.39 56.89 52.81
N GLU A 4 -63.67 57.99 53.05
CA GLU A 4 -62.34 58.22 52.48
C GLU A 4 -61.27 57.39 53.20
N LEU A 5 -61.43 57.22 54.51
CA LEU A 5 -60.58 56.34 55.32
C LEU A 5 -60.77 54.87 54.91
N ASP A 6 -61.99 54.43 54.66
CA ASP A 6 -62.27 53.07 54.20
C ASP A 6 -61.72 52.80 52.80
N PHE A 7 -61.80 53.78 51.89
CA PHE A 7 -61.17 53.69 50.57
C PHE A 7 -59.64 53.56 50.68
N ALA A 8 -59.00 54.42 51.48
CA ALA A 8 -57.56 54.34 51.70
C ALA A 8 -57.13 53.01 52.35
N ARG A 9 -57.95 52.45 53.24
CA ARG A 9 -57.70 51.13 53.84
C ARG A 9 -57.76 50.01 52.81
N ALA A 10 -58.73 50.05 51.89
CA ALA A 10 -58.83 49.08 50.80
C ALA A 10 -57.60 49.15 49.88
N GLU A 11 -57.21 50.35 49.45
CA GLU A 11 -56.04 50.55 48.60
C GLU A 11 -54.74 50.08 49.26
N ILE A 12 -54.57 50.31 50.58
CA ILE A 12 -53.43 49.78 51.34
C ILE A 12 -53.41 48.25 51.36
N ILE A 13 -54.57 47.59 51.43
CA ILE A 13 -54.66 46.12 51.42
C ILE A 13 -54.24 45.58 50.05
N ASP A 14 -54.72 46.19 48.97
CA ASP A 14 -54.39 45.79 47.60
C ASP A 14 -52.89 45.97 47.32
N LEU A 15 -52.32 47.14 47.64
CA LEU A 15 -50.89 47.40 47.49
C LEU A 15 -50.01 46.45 48.31
N LYS A 16 -50.47 46.03 49.51
CA LYS A 16 -49.78 45.00 50.30
C LYS A 16 -49.80 43.65 49.62
N ALA A 17 -50.93 43.26 49.02
CA ALA A 17 -51.05 42.00 48.29
C ALA A 17 -50.14 41.98 47.05
N GLU A 18 -50.11 43.09 46.29
CA GLU A 18 -49.22 43.26 45.14
C GLU A 18 -47.74 43.17 45.55
N LEU A 19 -47.34 43.88 46.62
CA LEU A 19 -45.96 43.83 47.12
C LEU A 19 -45.54 42.42 47.54
N GLU A 20 -46.42 41.66 48.19
CA GLU A 20 -46.14 40.27 48.56
C GLU A 20 -46.07 39.33 47.37
N PHE A 21 -46.90 39.55 46.34
CA PHE A 21 -46.79 38.83 45.08
C PHE A 21 -45.45 39.11 44.39
N GLU A 22 -45.06 40.38 44.27
CA GLU A 22 -43.81 40.81 43.66
C GLU A 22 -42.60 40.24 44.41
N ARG A 23 -42.60 40.26 45.75
CA ARG A 23 -41.56 39.63 46.58
C ARG A 23 -41.43 38.13 46.32
N LYS A 24 -42.54 37.41 46.17
CA LYS A 24 -42.53 35.98 45.83
C LYS A 24 -42.01 35.74 44.42
N ALA A 25 -42.40 36.56 43.44
CA ALA A 25 -41.90 36.50 42.07
C ALA A 25 -40.38 36.74 42.03
N ARG A 26 -39.89 37.75 42.76
CA ARG A 26 -38.46 38.06 42.87
C ARG A 26 -37.65 36.91 43.46
N LYS A 27 -38.11 36.29 44.55
CA LYS A 27 -37.46 35.11 45.15
C LYS A 27 -37.38 33.93 44.17
N LYS A 28 -38.43 33.71 43.37
CA LYS A 28 -38.43 32.69 42.31
C LYS A 28 -37.41 33.03 41.23
N ALA A 29 -37.37 34.28 40.77
CA ALA A 29 -36.39 34.74 39.78
C ALA A 29 -34.94 34.61 40.28
N GLU A 30 -34.67 34.97 41.53
CA GLU A 30 -33.33 34.84 42.14
C GLU A 30 -32.88 33.37 42.24
N SER A 31 -33.77 32.46 42.66
CA SER A 31 -33.44 31.03 42.71
C SER A 31 -33.23 30.42 41.32
N LEU A 32 -34.02 30.85 40.32
CA LEU A 32 -33.81 30.48 38.93
C LEU A 32 -32.48 31.01 38.39
N ASN A 33 -32.14 32.26 38.65
CA ASN A 33 -30.89 32.88 38.20
C ASN A 33 -29.68 32.16 38.82
N LYS A 34 -29.74 31.81 40.12
CA LYS A 34 -28.71 30.99 40.77
C LYS A 34 -28.54 29.62 40.12
N ARG A 35 -29.63 28.98 39.66
CA ARG A 35 -29.58 27.71 38.94
C ARG A 35 -28.97 27.88 37.55
N LEU A 36 -29.46 28.84 36.77
CA LEU A 36 -28.95 29.14 35.42
C LEU A 36 -27.47 29.51 35.43
N GLY A 37 -27.00 30.23 36.46
CA GLY A 37 -25.58 30.55 36.61
C GLY A 37 -24.70 29.31 36.76
N LYS A 38 -25.17 28.27 37.47
CA LYS A 38 -24.45 26.99 37.59
C LYS A 38 -24.44 26.23 36.28
N GLU A 39 -25.61 26.12 35.63
CA GLU A 39 -25.75 25.45 34.33
C GLU A 39 -24.84 26.10 33.27
N LEU A 40 -24.77 27.43 33.24
CA LEU A 40 -23.89 28.18 32.34
C LEU A 40 -22.40 27.89 32.57
N VAL A 41 -21.97 27.76 33.83
CA VAL A 41 -20.57 27.42 34.16
C VAL A 41 -20.22 26.00 33.71
N GLU A 42 -21.09 25.03 34.00
CA GLU A 42 -20.85 23.64 33.56
C GLU A 42 -20.88 23.51 32.03
N GLU A 43 -21.80 24.20 31.35
CA GLU A 43 -21.86 24.23 29.89
C GLU A 43 -20.57 24.82 29.28
N ARG A 44 -20.04 25.91 29.86
CA ARG A 44 -18.75 26.48 29.43
C ARG A 44 -17.60 25.51 29.60
N ARG A 45 -17.53 24.79 30.73
CA ARG A 45 -16.50 23.75 30.97
C ARG A 45 -16.62 22.61 29.97
N GLY A 46 -17.85 22.17 29.67
CA GLY A 46 -18.11 21.14 28.66
C GLY A 46 -17.61 21.55 27.27
N ARG A 47 -17.87 22.81 26.88
CA ARG A 47 -17.37 23.36 25.61
C ARG A 47 -15.85 23.44 25.56
N GLU A 48 -15.21 23.93 26.62
CA GLU A 48 -13.74 24.01 26.69
C GLU A 48 -13.09 22.61 26.62
N ALA A 49 -13.67 21.62 27.28
CA ALA A 49 -13.19 20.24 27.20
C ALA A 49 -13.34 19.66 25.78
N LEU A 50 -14.47 19.92 25.12
CA LEU A 50 -14.71 19.50 23.74
C LEU A 50 -13.74 20.18 22.77
N GLU A 51 -13.51 21.49 22.92
CA GLU A 51 -12.57 22.26 22.10
C GLU A 51 -11.15 21.67 22.17
N LYS A 52 -10.67 21.34 23.37
CA LYS A 52 -9.37 20.67 23.56
C LYS A 52 -9.27 19.34 22.80
N VAL A 53 -10.34 18.53 22.81
CA VAL A 53 -10.39 17.27 22.05
C VAL A 53 -10.39 17.54 20.54
N CYS A 54 -11.16 18.52 20.07
CA CYS A 54 -11.19 18.92 18.67
C CYS A 54 -9.80 19.39 18.19
N GLU A 55 -9.10 20.18 18.99
CA GLU A 55 -7.72 20.61 18.68
C GLU A 55 -6.74 19.44 18.62
N GLN A 56 -6.83 18.48 19.55
CA GLN A 56 -6.01 17.28 19.54
C GLN A 56 -6.22 16.48 18.25
N LEU A 57 -7.49 16.23 17.88
CA LEU A 57 -7.83 15.53 16.64
C LEU A 57 -7.34 16.28 15.40
N ALA A 58 -7.44 17.61 15.37
CA ALA A 58 -6.93 18.43 14.28
C ALA A 58 -5.40 18.28 14.12
N ARG A 59 -4.66 18.25 15.24
CA ARG A 59 -3.21 17.99 15.25
C ARG A 59 -2.88 16.58 14.74
N GLU A 60 -3.56 15.56 15.23
CA GLU A 60 -3.35 14.16 14.80
C GLU A 60 -3.63 13.97 13.30
N ILE A 61 -4.74 14.51 12.79
CA ILE A 61 -5.06 14.46 11.35
C ILE A 61 -3.95 15.12 10.52
N SER A 62 -3.42 16.24 11.00
CA SER A 62 -2.35 16.97 10.30
C SER A 62 -1.05 16.14 10.29
N LEU A 63 -0.71 15.50 11.40
CA LEU A 63 0.43 14.59 11.49
C LEU A 63 0.28 13.39 10.55
N PHE A 64 -0.86 12.69 10.58
CA PHE A 64 -1.09 11.54 9.70
C PHE A 64 -1.06 11.90 8.22
N LYS A 65 -1.58 13.08 7.84
CA LYS A 65 -1.46 13.58 6.46
C LYS A 65 0.01 13.74 6.05
N SER A 66 0.81 14.39 6.89
CA SER A 66 2.24 14.59 6.61
C SER A 66 3.01 13.27 6.51
N GLU A 67 2.68 12.30 7.37
CA GLU A 67 3.31 10.98 7.38
C GLU A 67 2.95 10.17 6.14
N ILE A 68 1.68 10.20 5.71
CA ILE A 68 1.24 9.57 4.46
C ILE A 68 2.00 10.17 3.27
N ASP A 69 2.19 11.48 3.24
CA ASP A 69 2.90 12.14 2.14
C ASP A 69 4.40 11.83 2.14
N ARG A 70 5.01 11.65 3.31
CA ARG A 70 6.39 11.14 3.44
C ARG A 70 6.50 9.71 2.88
N MET A 71 5.63 8.81 3.34
CA MET A 71 5.61 7.41 2.89
C MET A 71 5.40 7.29 1.37
N LYS A 72 4.54 8.12 0.78
CA LYS A 72 4.33 8.14 -0.68
C LYS A 72 5.60 8.49 -1.46
N LYS A 73 6.40 9.43 -0.95
CA LYS A 73 7.68 9.81 -1.59
C LYS A 73 8.67 8.67 -1.52
N GLU A 74 8.84 8.07 -0.35
CA GLU A 74 9.72 6.90 -0.14
C GLU A 74 9.33 5.74 -1.06
N PHE A 75 8.03 5.45 -1.17
CA PHE A 75 7.53 4.41 -2.05
C PHE A 75 7.80 4.70 -3.54
N GLU A 76 7.66 5.95 -3.97
CA GLU A 76 7.94 6.33 -5.36
C GLU A 76 9.44 6.23 -5.69
N GLU A 77 10.31 6.58 -4.73
CA GLU A 77 11.76 6.39 -4.84
C GLU A 77 12.14 4.91 -4.92
N GLU A 78 11.57 4.07 -4.06
CA GLU A 78 11.77 2.62 -4.10
C GLU A 78 11.32 2.03 -5.44
N ARG A 79 10.17 2.47 -5.95
CA ARG A 79 9.67 2.04 -7.27
C ARG A 79 10.63 2.43 -8.40
N LYS A 80 11.24 3.63 -8.35
CA LYS A 80 12.25 4.05 -9.32
C LYS A 80 13.51 3.19 -9.22
N MET A 81 13.99 2.93 -8.00
CA MET A 81 15.16 2.07 -7.78
C MET A 81 14.95 0.66 -8.32
N LEU A 82 13.77 0.07 -8.12
CA LEU A 82 13.43 -1.25 -8.65
C LEU A 82 13.47 -1.28 -10.17
N ARG A 83 12.89 -0.28 -10.86
CA ARG A 83 12.98 -0.20 -12.34
C ARG A 83 14.42 -0.07 -12.82
N MET A 84 15.23 0.76 -12.15
CA MET A 84 16.66 0.90 -12.50
C MET A 84 17.42 -0.42 -12.31
N ALA A 85 17.12 -1.17 -11.24
CA ALA A 85 17.73 -2.47 -11.00
C ALA A 85 17.35 -3.50 -12.08
N GLU A 86 16.11 -3.48 -12.58
CA GLU A 86 15.66 -4.33 -13.69
C GLU A 86 16.44 -4.03 -14.98
N VAL A 87 16.56 -2.75 -15.37
CA VAL A 87 17.32 -2.33 -16.55
C VAL A 87 18.78 -2.76 -16.46
N LEU A 88 19.44 -2.52 -15.33
CA LEU A 88 20.84 -2.93 -15.13
C LEU A 88 21.03 -4.45 -15.22
N ARG A 89 20.03 -5.23 -14.77
CA ARG A 89 20.06 -6.69 -14.91
C ARG A 89 19.93 -7.10 -16.37
N GLU A 90 19.03 -6.48 -17.11
CA GLU A 90 18.84 -6.73 -18.55
C GLU A 90 20.08 -6.35 -19.35
N GLU A 91 20.65 -5.16 -19.14
CA GLU A 91 21.87 -4.70 -19.79
C GLU A 91 23.04 -5.65 -19.55
N ARG A 92 23.20 -6.15 -18.31
CA ARG A 92 24.22 -7.16 -17.99
C ARG A 92 24.04 -8.46 -18.79
N VAL A 93 22.80 -8.92 -18.95
CA VAL A 93 22.51 -10.13 -19.73
C VAL A 93 22.81 -9.88 -21.21
N GLN A 94 22.38 -8.75 -21.76
CA GLN A 94 22.67 -8.38 -23.15
C GLN A 94 24.17 -8.31 -23.42
N MET A 95 24.95 -7.69 -22.53
CA MET A 95 26.41 -7.63 -22.64
C MET A 95 27.03 -9.03 -22.69
N LYS A 96 26.65 -9.92 -21.77
CA LYS A 96 27.15 -11.31 -21.76
C LYS A 96 26.79 -12.10 -23.01
N MET A 97 25.57 -11.90 -23.52
CA MET A 97 25.14 -12.55 -24.77
C MET A 97 25.91 -12.01 -25.97
N ALA A 98 26.20 -10.70 -26.00
CA ALA A 98 27.02 -10.09 -27.04
C ALA A 98 28.47 -10.57 -27.01
N GLU A 99 29.10 -10.66 -25.82
CA GLU A 99 30.44 -11.23 -25.64
C GLU A 99 30.51 -12.68 -26.14
N ALA A 100 29.53 -13.51 -25.75
CA ALA A 100 29.46 -14.89 -26.22
C ALA A 100 29.30 -14.97 -27.74
N LYS A 101 28.47 -14.09 -28.33
CA LYS A 101 28.26 -14.03 -29.78
C LYS A 101 29.56 -13.70 -30.52
N ILE A 102 30.31 -12.68 -30.08
CA ILE A 102 31.60 -12.31 -30.67
C ILE A 102 32.58 -13.49 -30.60
N LEU A 103 32.71 -14.12 -29.44
CA LEU A 103 33.62 -15.25 -29.25
C LEU A 103 33.24 -16.46 -30.13
N PHE A 104 31.95 -16.71 -30.34
CA PHE A 104 31.51 -17.76 -31.25
C PHE A 104 31.77 -17.40 -32.72
N GLU A 105 31.56 -16.15 -33.12
CA GLU A 105 31.87 -15.68 -34.48
C GLU A 105 33.37 -15.83 -34.78
N GLU A 106 34.26 -15.44 -33.86
CA GLU A 106 35.72 -15.64 -33.97
C GLU A 106 36.08 -17.11 -34.17
N LYS A 107 35.53 -18.00 -33.33
CA LYS A 107 35.79 -19.44 -33.42
C LYS A 107 35.25 -20.07 -34.72
N LEU A 108 34.12 -19.57 -35.21
CA LEU A 108 33.58 -20.01 -36.51
C LEU A 108 34.49 -19.57 -37.66
N SER A 109 35.00 -18.34 -37.64
CA SER A 109 35.97 -17.87 -38.64
C SER A 109 37.27 -18.68 -38.63
N GLU A 110 37.85 -18.97 -37.45
CA GLU A 110 39.02 -19.86 -37.33
C GLU A 110 38.77 -21.26 -37.93
N LEU A 111 37.59 -21.84 -37.69
CA LEU A 111 37.19 -23.13 -38.26
C LEU A 111 37.03 -23.07 -39.79
N GLU A 112 36.57 -21.95 -40.33
CA GLU A 112 36.44 -21.75 -41.77
C GLU A 112 37.81 -21.62 -42.44
N GLU A 113 38.74 -20.88 -41.83
CA GLU A 113 40.13 -20.76 -42.30
C GLU A 113 40.85 -22.11 -42.32
N THR A 114 40.74 -22.90 -41.24
CA THR A 114 41.34 -24.24 -41.17
C THR A 114 40.73 -25.21 -42.17
N LYS A 115 39.42 -25.13 -42.45
CA LYS A 115 38.77 -25.88 -43.54
C LYS A 115 39.32 -25.50 -44.90
N LEU A 116 39.52 -24.20 -45.19
CA LEU A 116 40.13 -23.76 -46.45
C LEU A 116 41.58 -24.23 -46.59
N GLN A 117 42.37 -24.22 -45.52
CA GLN A 117 43.73 -24.75 -45.53
C GLN A 117 43.75 -26.25 -45.81
N LYS A 118 42.89 -27.02 -45.13
CA LYS A 118 42.76 -28.47 -45.34
C LYS A 118 42.28 -28.82 -46.75
N ASN A 119 41.31 -28.08 -47.29
CA ASN A 119 40.87 -28.22 -48.68
C ASN A 119 41.96 -27.87 -49.71
N LYS A 120 42.90 -26.97 -49.38
CA LYS A 120 44.07 -26.68 -50.22
C LYS A 120 45.11 -27.81 -50.16
N GLU A 121 45.32 -28.40 -48.99
CA GLU A 121 46.19 -29.59 -48.83
C GLU A 121 45.61 -30.82 -49.55
N ASP A 122 44.30 -31.06 -49.45
CA ASP A 122 43.62 -32.16 -50.15
C ASP A 122 43.62 -31.95 -51.69
N LYS A 123 43.54 -30.71 -52.19
CA LYS A 123 43.71 -30.40 -53.63
C LYS A 123 45.14 -30.52 -54.12
N ALA A 124 46.15 -30.19 -53.30
CA ALA A 124 47.56 -30.43 -53.64
C ALA A 124 47.90 -31.93 -53.69
N ASN A 125 47.17 -32.77 -52.94
CA ASN A 125 47.31 -34.22 -52.96
C ASN A 125 46.53 -34.93 -54.09
N LEU A 126 45.66 -34.23 -54.84
CA LEU A 126 44.95 -34.79 -56.00
C LEU A 126 45.72 -34.74 -57.33
N SER A 127 46.93 -34.16 -57.37
CA SER A 127 47.81 -34.25 -58.56
C SER A 127 48.73 -35.48 -58.55
N GLY A 128 48.53 -36.44 -57.62
CA GLY A 128 49.36 -37.62 -57.47
C GLY A 128 48.57 -38.91 -57.31
N LYS A 129 48.38 -39.62 -58.44
CA LYS A 129 48.04 -41.05 -58.58
C LYS A 129 46.62 -41.52 -58.18
N PHE A 130 45.92 -42.00 -59.19
CA PHE A 130 44.93 -43.09 -59.07
C PHE A 130 45.57 -44.31 -58.40
N SER A 131 45.01 -44.77 -57.28
CA SER A 131 44.94 -46.20 -56.96
C SER A 131 43.99 -46.42 -55.77
N SER A 132 43.06 -47.35 -55.97
CA SER A 132 42.16 -47.93 -54.98
C SER A 132 42.87 -48.40 -53.72
N THR A 133 42.34 -48.11 -52.53
CA THR A 133 42.31 -49.03 -51.38
C THR A 133 41.30 -48.51 -50.36
N ALA A 134 40.31 -49.34 -50.04
CA ALA A 134 39.43 -49.16 -48.90
C ALA A 134 40.25 -49.25 -47.61
N VAL A 135 40.22 -48.20 -46.78
CA VAL A 135 40.64 -48.28 -45.38
C VAL A 135 39.59 -47.61 -44.52
N THR A 136 38.99 -48.44 -43.68
CA THR A 136 38.12 -48.09 -42.58
C THR A 136 38.85 -47.21 -41.58
N SER A 137 38.24 -46.10 -41.18
CA SER A 137 38.56 -45.45 -39.91
C SER A 137 37.27 -44.88 -39.34
N SER A 138 36.59 -45.75 -38.60
CA SER A 138 35.60 -45.36 -37.61
C SER A 138 36.28 -44.45 -36.59
N MET A 139 36.14 -43.14 -36.76
CA MET A 139 36.31 -42.22 -35.65
C MET A 139 35.04 -42.31 -34.83
N ALA A 140 35.02 -43.30 -33.94
CA ALA A 140 34.12 -43.27 -32.80
C ALA A 140 34.24 -41.89 -32.16
N ILE A 141 33.14 -41.14 -32.12
CA ILE A 141 32.99 -40.03 -31.19
C ILE A 141 33.06 -40.69 -29.82
N GLN A 142 34.27 -40.85 -29.29
CA GLN A 142 34.43 -40.98 -27.87
C GLN A 142 33.76 -39.73 -27.30
N ARG A 143 32.58 -39.91 -26.72
CA ARG A 143 32.11 -39.05 -25.63
C ARG A 143 33.12 -39.24 -24.49
N LYS A 144 34.33 -38.73 -24.66
CA LYS A 144 35.08 -38.24 -23.51
C LYS A 144 34.20 -37.12 -23.01
N ALA A 145 33.56 -37.37 -21.87
CA ALA A 145 33.08 -36.29 -21.03
C ALA A 145 34.30 -35.40 -20.79
N SER A 146 34.45 -34.37 -21.61
CA SER A 146 35.27 -33.23 -21.28
C SER A 146 34.83 -32.82 -19.88
N PRO A 147 35.74 -32.58 -18.93
CA PRO A 147 35.35 -31.87 -17.72
C PRO A 147 34.69 -30.59 -18.22
N GLU A 148 33.38 -30.53 -18.02
CA GLU A 148 32.58 -29.35 -18.30
C GLU A 148 33.34 -28.20 -17.64
N ALA A 149 33.68 -27.16 -18.41
CA ALA A 149 34.22 -25.93 -17.85
C ALA A 149 33.08 -25.26 -17.06
N GLU A 150 32.69 -25.91 -15.99
CA GLU A 150 31.52 -25.60 -15.20
C GLU A 150 31.96 -24.49 -14.27
N ASN A 151 31.66 -23.28 -14.70
CA ASN A 151 31.98 -22.06 -13.98
C ASN A 151 31.68 -22.26 -12.48
N PRO A 152 32.65 -22.03 -11.58
CA PRO A 152 32.48 -22.26 -10.14
C PRO A 152 31.26 -21.55 -9.54
N HIS A 153 30.77 -20.48 -10.17
CA HIS A 153 29.55 -19.78 -9.77
C HIS A 153 28.26 -20.53 -10.14
N ILE A 154 28.24 -21.29 -11.24
CA ILE A 154 27.08 -22.09 -11.70
C ILE A 154 26.92 -23.34 -10.83
N LYS A 155 28.01 -24.06 -10.57
CA LYS A 155 28.06 -25.16 -9.59
C LYS A 155 27.59 -24.70 -8.21
N ARG A 156 28.02 -23.52 -7.77
CA ARG A 156 27.65 -22.97 -6.45
C ARG A 156 26.16 -22.63 -6.36
N GLY A 157 25.54 -22.14 -7.44
CA GLY A 157 24.11 -21.85 -7.48
C GLY A 157 23.21 -23.10 -7.58
N ILE A 158 23.73 -24.20 -8.15
CA ILE A 158 23.00 -25.48 -8.26
C ILE A 158 23.22 -26.35 -7.00
N LYS A 159 24.42 -26.34 -6.42
CA LYS A 159 24.80 -27.12 -5.22
C LYS A 159 24.39 -26.42 -3.91
N GLY A 160 24.49 -25.11 -3.88
CA GLY A 160 23.98 -24.26 -2.81
C GLY A 160 22.71 -23.61 -3.32
N PHE A 161 21.56 -24.07 -2.82
CA PHE A 161 20.33 -23.30 -2.71
C PHE A 161 20.62 -21.80 -2.90
N VAL A 162 20.24 -21.22 -4.04
CA VAL A 162 20.01 -19.77 -4.11
C VAL A 162 18.71 -19.53 -3.36
N GLU A 163 18.78 -19.69 -2.05
CA GLU A 163 17.75 -19.25 -1.14
C GLU A 163 17.88 -17.74 -1.11
N PHE A 164 17.07 -17.07 -1.95
CA PHE A 164 16.71 -15.69 -1.69
C PHE A 164 16.32 -15.59 -0.22
N PRO A 165 16.80 -14.60 0.54
CA PRO A 165 16.38 -14.40 1.92
C PRO A 165 14.86 -14.34 1.97
N ARG A 166 14.23 -15.48 2.29
CA ARG A 166 12.81 -15.56 2.51
C ARG A 166 12.60 -14.79 3.78
N VAL A 167 11.94 -13.64 3.66
CA VAL A 167 11.41 -12.89 4.80
C VAL A 167 10.77 -13.88 5.75
N VAL A 168 11.30 -13.88 6.97
CA VAL A 168 11.04 -14.78 8.11
C VAL A 168 9.63 -15.39 8.08
N ARG A 169 9.54 -16.70 7.83
CA ARG A 169 8.35 -17.49 8.18
C ARG A 169 8.53 -18.01 9.60
N ALA A 170 8.08 -17.26 10.59
CA ALA A 170 8.00 -17.73 11.96
C ALA A 170 6.73 -18.59 12.15
N ILE A 171 6.98 -19.88 12.36
CA ILE A 171 6.36 -20.78 13.36
C ILE A 171 4.83 -20.89 13.38
N GLY A 172 4.35 -22.12 13.18
CA GLY A 172 3.28 -22.68 14.04
C GLY A 172 1.95 -22.96 13.35
N SER A 173 1.71 -24.24 13.10
CA SER A 173 0.44 -24.92 12.81
C SER A 173 -0.85 -24.13 13.07
N LYS A 174 -1.61 -23.86 11.99
CA LYS A 174 -3.07 -24.09 11.95
C LYS A 174 -3.58 -24.05 10.51
N SER A 175 -4.14 -25.19 10.13
CA SER A 175 -4.98 -25.42 8.96
C SER A 175 -6.01 -24.30 8.73
N ARG A 176 -6.17 -23.89 7.46
CA ARG A 176 -7.32 -23.24 6.80
C ARG A 176 -8.12 -22.17 7.56
N HIS A 177 -8.06 -20.92 7.10
CA HIS A 177 -9.19 -19.97 7.28
C HIS A 177 -9.29 -18.81 6.25
N TRP A 178 -8.55 -18.79 5.14
CA TRP A 178 -8.66 -17.68 4.18
C TRP A 178 -10.01 -17.62 3.45
N GLY A 179 -10.70 -18.76 3.27
CA GLY A 179 -12.01 -18.81 2.61
C GLY A 179 -13.13 -18.12 3.39
N SER A 180 -13.17 -18.26 4.70
CA SER A 180 -14.20 -17.71 5.59
C SER A 180 -14.02 -16.22 5.89
N LYS A 181 -12.78 -15.71 5.88
CA LYS A 181 -12.52 -14.27 6.02
C LYS A 181 -12.94 -13.50 4.76
N LEU A 182 -12.68 -14.09 3.59
CA LEU A 182 -13.15 -13.57 2.30
C LEU A 182 -14.67 -13.67 2.18
N GLU A 183 -15.28 -14.79 2.59
CA GLU A 183 -16.73 -14.95 2.57
C GLU A 183 -17.44 -14.02 3.58
N CYS A 184 -16.85 -13.74 4.74
CA CYS A 184 -17.38 -12.76 5.70
C CYS A 184 -17.34 -11.33 5.13
N GLN A 185 -16.23 -10.93 4.51
CA GLN A 185 -16.12 -9.64 3.82
C GLN A 185 -17.09 -9.54 2.63
N LYS A 186 -17.28 -10.63 1.89
CA LYS A 186 -18.22 -10.72 0.76
C LYS A 186 -19.69 -10.69 1.22
N ALA A 187 -20.00 -11.20 2.41
CA ALA A 187 -21.32 -11.09 3.02
C ALA A 187 -21.59 -9.66 3.53
N GLN A 188 -20.61 -9.01 4.17
CA GLN A 188 -20.71 -7.61 4.59
C GLN A 188 -20.88 -6.66 3.40
N LEU A 189 -20.12 -6.86 2.32
CA LEU A 189 -20.29 -6.09 1.09
C LEU A 189 -21.66 -6.33 0.44
N ARG A 190 -22.20 -7.56 0.47
CA ARG A 190 -23.56 -7.83 0.00
C ARG A 190 -24.62 -7.08 0.80
N ILE A 191 -24.46 -6.95 2.12
CA ILE A 191 -25.39 -6.18 2.97
C ILE A 191 -25.30 -4.68 2.66
N LEU A 192 -24.08 -4.14 2.55
CA LEU A 192 -23.84 -2.73 2.24
C LEU A 192 -24.32 -2.34 0.84
N LEU A 193 -24.14 -3.21 -0.15
CA LEU A 193 -24.60 -2.99 -1.53
C LEU A 193 -26.11 -3.16 -1.68
N LYS A 194 -26.74 -4.03 -0.86
CA LYS A 194 -28.20 -4.20 -0.83
C LYS A 194 -28.92 -3.03 -0.13
N GLN A 195 -28.20 -2.23 0.67
CA GLN A 195 -28.72 -0.99 1.28
C GLN A 195 -28.48 0.27 0.43
N LYS A 196 -27.72 0.19 -0.67
CA LYS A 196 -27.50 1.33 -1.57
C LYS A 196 -28.20 1.12 -2.92
N SER A 197 -29.49 1.47 -2.96
CA SER A 197 -30.21 2.11 -4.08
C SER A 197 -31.69 2.34 -3.71
N PRO A 198 -32.37 3.41 -4.16
CA PRO A 198 -31.97 4.81 -4.36
C PRO A 198 -32.76 5.74 -3.40
N ILE A 199 -32.16 6.84 -2.94
CA ILE A 199 -32.93 7.92 -2.30
C ILE A 199 -33.82 8.54 -3.38
N ARG A 200 -35.12 8.28 -3.23
CA ARG A 200 -36.24 8.91 -3.94
C ARG A 200 -36.07 10.42 -3.96
N SER A 201 -35.77 10.98 -5.13
CA SER A 201 -35.80 12.43 -5.36
C SER A 201 -37.26 12.91 -5.30
N ASN A 202 -37.67 13.50 -4.19
CA ASN A 202 -38.83 14.39 -4.13
C ASN A 202 -38.31 15.84 -4.12
N SER A 203 -38.25 16.47 -5.29
CA SER A 203 -38.25 17.92 -5.39
C SER A 203 -39.63 18.37 -5.86
N LEU A 204 -40.41 18.91 -4.92
CA LEU A 204 -41.60 19.71 -5.19
C LEU A 204 -41.22 20.82 -6.19
N ILE A 205 -41.91 20.87 -7.32
CA ILE A 205 -41.97 22.05 -8.18
C ILE A 205 -43.20 22.84 -7.71
N MET A 206 -42.96 23.99 -7.09
CA MET A 206 -43.94 25.06 -6.94
C MET A 206 -43.28 26.35 -7.43
N SER A 207 -43.60 26.73 -8.66
CA SER A 207 -43.67 28.09 -9.21
C SER A 207 -44.40 27.99 -10.54
#